data_AF-A0A5E5QL08-F1
#
_entry.id   AF-A0A5E5QL08-F1
#
_cell.length_a   1.000
_cell.length_b   1.000
_cell.length_c   1.000
_cell.angle_alpha   90.00
_cell.angle_beta   90.00
_cell.angle_gamma   90.00
#
_symmetry.space_group_name_H-M   'P 1'
#
loop_
_entity.id
_entity.type
_entity.pdbx_description
1 polymer ?
#
loop_
_entity_poly.entity_id
_entity_poly.type
_entity_poly.pdbx_seq_one_letter_code
_entity_poly.pdbx_strand_id
1 'polypeptide(L)' 'MERFFRSLKTERLNYQSFANHYEVVQNVESYIYFYNYKRIHSEIGYLTPAQKMAELEKVA' A
#
# COMPACT_ATOMS: atom_id res chain seq x y z
N MET A 1 -9.52 -5.53 -9.68
CA MET A 1 -8.87 -4.22 -9.58
C MET A 1 -8.90 -3.77 -8.14
N GLU A 2 -7.80 -4.01 -7.45
CA GLU A 2 -7.54 -3.49 -6.12
C GLU A 2 -7.49 -1.95 -6.15
N ARG A 3 -8.06 -1.30 -5.13
CA ARG A 3 -8.14 0.15 -5.04
C ARG A 3 -7.40 0.61 -3.80
N PHE A 4 -6.20 1.17 -3.98
CA PHE A 4 -5.33 1.63 -2.89
C PHE A 4 -6.08 2.35 -1.76
N PHE A 5 -6.83 3.41 -2.07
CA PHE A 5 -7.54 4.19 -1.05
C PHE A 5 -8.65 3.42 -0.33
N ARG A 6 -9.30 2.45 -1.00
CA ARG A 6 -10.30 1.60 -0.38
C ARG A 6 -9.62 0.69 0.64
N SER A 7 -8.54 0.03 0.22
CA SER A 7 -7.71 -0.83 1.06
C SER A 7 -7.13 -0.09 2.27
N LEU A 8 -6.54 1.08 2.08
CA LEU A 8 -6.03 1.91 3.17
C LEU A 8 -7.11 2.22 4.21
N LYS A 9 -8.31 2.62 3.75
CA LYS A 9 -9.43 2.91 4.65
C LYS A 9 -9.87 1.66 5.42
N THR A 10 -10.11 0.55 4.72
CA THR A 10 -10.66 -0.66 5.36
C THR A 10 -9.66 -1.39 6.25
N GLU A 11 -8.38 -1.41 5.87
CA GLU A 11 -7.34 -2.20 6.55
C GLU A 11 -6.64 -1.42 7.67
N ARG A 12 -6.66 -0.08 7.64
CA ARG A 12 -5.96 0.76 8.62
C ARG A 12 -6.82 1.83 9.28
N LEU A 13 -7.57 2.63 8.52
CA LEU A 13 -8.15 3.85 9.06
C LEU A 13 -9.52 3.66 9.73
N ASN A 14 -10.39 2.80 9.19
CA ASN A 14 -11.80 2.71 9.62
C ASN A 14 -11.98 2.19 11.05
N TYR A 15 -11.00 1.48 11.60
CA TYR A 15 -11.07 0.85 12.91
C TYR A 15 -10.03 1.40 13.90
N GLN A 16 -9.41 2.54 13.57
CA GLN A 16 -8.40 3.19 14.40
C GLN A 16 -8.84 4.59 14.79
N SER A 17 -8.64 4.92 16.06
CA SER A 17 -8.71 6.28 16.58
C SER A 17 -7.29 6.79 16.77
N PHE A 18 -7.04 8.04 16.40
CA PHE A 18 -5.74 8.68 16.51
C PHE A 18 -5.87 9.88 17.46
N ALA A 19 -4.90 10.07 18.35
CA ALA A 19 -4.94 11.17 19.31
C ALA A 19 -4.60 12.51 18.65
N ASN A 20 -3.83 12.49 17.57
CA ASN A 20 -3.45 13.68 16.81
C ASN A 20 -3.16 13.36 15.34
N HIS A 21 -2.99 14.42 14.54
CA HIS A 21 -2.74 14.30 13.10
C HIS A 21 -1.42 13.57 12.77
N TYR A 22 -0.37 13.76 13.60
CA TYR A 22 0.93 13.14 13.36
C TYR A 22 0.84 11.60 13.38
N GLU A 23 0.07 11.02 14.29
CA GLU A 23 -0.13 9.57 14.33
C GLU A 23 -0.83 9.03 13.06
N VAL A 24 -1.79 9.77 12.52
CA VAL A 24 -2.45 9.41 11.26
C VAL A 24 -1.44 9.38 10.12
N VAL A 25 -0.60 10.41 10.03
CA VAL A 25 0.45 10.51 9.00
C VAL A 25 1.40 9.31 9.09
N GLN A 26 1.93 9.01 10.28
CA GLN A 26 2.84 7.88 10.48
C GLN A 26 2.19 6.54 10.10
N ASN A 27 0.90 6.36 10.43
CA ASN A 27 0.18 5.15 10.08
C ASN A 27 -0.01 4.99 8.56
N VAL A 28 -0.36 6.08 7.88
CA VAL A 28 -0.51 6.11 6.42
C VAL A 28 0.82 5.86 5.73
N GLU A 29 1.91 6.48 6.16
CA GLU A 29 3.26 6.26 5.62
C GLU A 29 3.69 4.80 5.77
N SER A 30 3.47 4.22 6.96
CA SER A 30 3.73 2.80 7.23
C SER A 30 2.91 1.88 6.31
N TYR A 31 1.65 2.23 6.05
CA TYR A 31 0.81 1.47 5.13
C TYR A 31 1.25 1.59 3.68
N ILE A 32 1.67 2.78 3.23
CA ILE A 32 2.20 2.99 1.87
C ILE A 32 3.43 2.11 1.66
N TYR A 33 4.35 2.07 2.63
CA TYR A 33 5.52 1.20 2.57
C TYR A 33 5.11 -0.28 2.49
N PHE A 34 4.18 -0.73 3.33
CA PHE A 34 3.65 -2.09 3.27
C PHE A 34 3.03 -2.41 1.91
N TYR A 35 2.18 -1.51 1.39
CA TYR A 35 1.49 -1.70 0.12
C TYR A 35 2.48 -1.83 -1.04
N ASN A 36 3.47 -0.95 -1.12
CA ASN A 36 4.41 -0.94 -2.24
C ASN A 36 5.46 -2.06 -2.19
N TYR A 37 5.89 -2.47 -0.99
CA TYR A 37 7.07 -3.35 -0.86
C TYR A 37 6.78 -4.73 -0.25
N LYS A 38 5.60 -4.95 0.34
CA LYS A 38 5.26 -6.20 1.04
C LYS A 38 3.97 -6.84 0.57
N ARG A 39 2.99 -6.06 0.11
CA ARG A 39 1.72 -6.59 -0.37
C ARG A 39 1.89 -7.20 -1.75
N ILE A 40 1.47 -8.46 -1.89
CA ILE A 40 1.40 -9.15 -3.19
C ILE A 40 0.00 -9.00 -3.77
N HIS A 41 -0.07 -8.81 -5.09
CA HIS A 41 -1.34 -8.66 -5.80
C HIS A 41 -1.46 -9.69 -6.91
N SER A 42 -2.53 -10.48 -6.90
CA SER A 42 -2.78 -11.50 -7.93
C SER A 42 -2.89 -10.91 -9.33
N GLU A 43 -3.42 -9.68 -9.46
CA GLU A 43 -3.59 -8.99 -10.74
C GLU A 43 -2.27 -8.63 -11.44
N ILE A 44 -1.17 -8.51 -10.70
CA ILE A 44 0.17 -8.27 -11.25
C ILE A 44 1.09 -9.49 -11.07
N GLY A 45 0.51 -10.68 -11.01
CA GLY A 45 1.27 -11.94 -11.00
C GLY A 45 1.87 -12.29 -9.64
N TYR A 46 1.18 -11.94 -8.55
CA TYR A 46 1.64 -12.18 -7.17
C TYR A 46 2.95 -11.43 -6.83
N LEU A 47 3.19 -10.32 -7.50
CA LEU A 47 4.29 -9.40 -7.23
C LEU A 47 3.82 -8.24 -6.36
N THR A 48 4.78 -7.59 -5.71
CA THR A 48 4.55 -6.27 -5.10
C THR A 48 4.53 -5.18 -6.17
N PRO A 49 3.90 -4.03 -5.91
CA PRO A 49 3.92 -2.91 -6.85
C PRO A 49 5.35 -2.47 -7.22
N ALA A 50 6.26 -2.43 -6.25
CA ALA A 50 7.66 -2.09 -6.50
C ALA A 50 8.37 -3.12 -7.39
N GLN A 51 8.12 -4.43 -7.18
CA GLN A 51 8.66 -5.49 -8.04
C GLN A 51 8.13 -5.37 -9.46
N LYS A 52 6.82 -5.13 -9.61
CA LYS A 52 6.21 -4.97 -10.94
C LYS A 52 6.76 -3.75 -11.67
N MET A 53 6.99 -2.64 -10.97
CA MET A 53 7.58 -1.44 -11.54
C MET A 53 9.01 -1.70 -12.03
N ALA A 54 9.85 -2.35 -11.21
CA ALA A 54 11.21 -2.71 -11.59
C ALA A 54 11.26 -3.64 -12.81
N GLU A 55 10.29 -4.56 -12.96
CA GLU A 55 10.19 -5.41 -14.15
C GLU A 55 9.84 -4.61 -15.41
N LEU A 56 8.99 -3.57 -15.30
CA LEU A 56 8.66 -2.70 -16.42
C LEU A 56 9.85 -1.83 -16.85
N GLU A 57 10.64 -1.36 -15.89
CA GLU A 57 11.86 -0.57 -16.16
C GLU A 57 12.94 -1.37 -16.90
N LYS A 58 13.03 -2.70 -16.69
CA LYS A 58 13.98 -3.56 -17.42
C LYS A 58 13.60 -3.79 -18.88
N VAL A 59 12.34 -3.57 -19.24
CA VAL A 59 11.80 -3.82 -20.58
C VAL A 59 11.76 -2.53 -21.41
N ALA A 60 11.96 -1.36 -20.78
CA ALA A 60 12.06 -0.06 -21.40
C ALA A 60 13.50 0.23 -21.87
#